data_AF-A0A925SM62-F1
#
_entry.id   AF-A0A925SM62-F1
#
_cell.length_a   1.000
_cell.length_b   1.000
_cell.length_c   1.000
_cell.angle_alpha   90.00
_cell.angle_beta   90.00
_cell.angle_gamma   90.00
#
_symmetry.space_group_name_H-M   'P 1'
#
loop_
_entity.id
_entity.type
_entity.pdbx_description
1 polymer ?
#
loop_
_entity_poly.entity_id
_entity_poly.type
_entity_poly.pdbx_seq_one_letter_code
_entity_poly.pdbx_strand_id
1 'polypeptide(L)' 'PDIQVRQRPRKEDSAEVYVGEEFIGVLFRDDDEGEIAYQFQMAILDFDLKD' A
#
# COMPACT_ATOMS: atom_id res chain seq x y z
N PRO A 1 4.22 15.36 5.21
CA PRO A 1 4.42 13.91 5.00
C PRO A 1 4.48 13.61 3.50
N ASP A 2 5.59 13.03 3.04
CA ASP A 2 5.77 12.61 1.65
C ASP A 2 5.33 11.14 1.53
N ILE A 3 4.17 10.90 0.91
CA ILE A 3 3.65 9.55 0.66
C ILE A 3 4.05 9.14 -0.75
N GLN A 4 4.73 8.00 -0.87
CA GLN A 4 5.23 7.50 -2.14
C GLN A 4 4.67 6.11 -2.44
N VAL A 5 4.13 5.92 -3.64
CA VAL A 5 3.68 4.62 -4.15
C VAL A 5 4.74 4.12 -5.14
N ARG A 6 5.37 2.99 -4.82
CA ARG A 6 6.50 2.43 -5.58
C ARG A 6 6.08 1.12 -6.24
N GLN A 7 6.24 1.05 -7.56
CA GLN A 7 5.94 -0.15 -8.34
C GLN A 7 6.88 -1.29 -7.92
N ARG A 8 6.33 -2.50 -7.80
CA ARG A 8 7.11 -3.70 -7.51
C ARG A 8 7.69 -4.27 -8.81
N PRO A 9 8.97 -4.68 -8.87
CA PRO A 9 9.65 -5.07 -10.10
C PRO A 9 9.02 -6.20 -10.94
N ARG A 10 8.07 -6.96 -10.37
CA ARG A 10 7.45 -8.15 -11.01
C ARG A 10 5.95 -8.29 -10.73
N LYS A 11 5.30 -7.22 -10.25
CA LYS A 11 3.88 -7.23 -9.93
C LYS A 11 3.23 -5.99 -10.52
N GLU A 12 2.18 -6.20 -11.30
CA GLU A 12 1.42 -5.13 -11.96
C GLU A 12 0.13 -4.80 -11.20
N ASP A 13 -0.31 -5.73 -10.36
CA ASP A 13 -1.50 -5.65 -9.52
C ASP A 13 -1.24 -4.99 -8.16
N SER A 14 0.02 -4.64 -7.84
CA SER A 14 0.35 -4.11 -6.51
C SER A 14 1.59 -3.22 -6.48
N ALA A 15 1.57 -2.30 -5.53
CA ALA A 15 2.64 -1.35 -5.25
C ALA A 15 2.92 -1.26 -3.75
N GLU A 16 4.15 -0.93 -3.39
CA GLU A 16 4.55 -0.65 -2.01
C GLU A 16 4.23 0.81 -1.69
N VAL A 17 3.73 1.08 -0.48
CA VAL A 17 3.43 2.43 0.00
C VAL A 17 4.44 2.80 1.07
N TYR A 18 5.04 3.98 0.92
CA TYR A 18 6.03 4.53 1.83
C TYR A 18 5.59 5.89 2.39
N VAL A 19 5.98 6.18 3.62
CA VAL A 19 5.93 7.52 4.22
C VAL A 19 7.37 7.95 4.51
N GLY A 20 7.90 8.89 3.74
CA GLY A 20 9.33 9.15 3.72
C GLY A 20 10.11 7.92 3.22
N GLU A 21 10.95 7.36 4.08
CA GLU A 21 11.73 6.14 3.79
C GLU A 21 11.12 4.87 4.40
N GLU A 22 10.07 5.00 5.21
CA GLU A 22 9.43 3.89 5.91
C GLU A 22 8.37 3.21 5.04
N PHE A 23 8.46 1.89 4.94
CA PHE A 23 7.43 1.07 4.30
C PHE A 23 6.23 0.91 5.24
N ILE A 24 5.04 1.28 4.78
CA ILE A 24 3.81 1.23 5.60
C ILE A 24 2.79 0.20 5.11
N GLY A 25 2.96 -0.38 3.92
CA GLY A 25 2.04 -1.39 3.43
C GLY A 25 2.05 -1.61 1.92
N VAL A 26 1.13 -2.44 1.46
CA VAL A 26 0.96 -2.77 0.04
C VAL A 26 -0.40 -2.28 -0.42
N LEU A 27 -0.42 -1.58 -1.55
CA LEU A 27 -1.64 -1.22 -2.27
C LEU A 27 -1.83 -2.23 -3.39
N PHE A 28 -2.98 -2.89 -3.43
CA PHE A 28 -3.41 -3.74 -4.53
C PHE A 28 -4.42 -2.99 -5.38
N ARG A 29 -4.34 -3.18 -6.70
CA ARG A 29 -5.35 -2.77 -7.67
C ARG A 29 -6.03 -4.03 -8.18
N ASP A 30 -7.34 -4.05 -8.08
CA ASP A 30 -8.20 -5.05 -8.69
C ASP A 30 -9.03 -4.39 -9.79
N ASP A 31 -9.26 -5.13 -10.87
CA ASP A 31 -10.00 -4.69 -12.04
C ASP A 31 -10.92 -5.83 -12.43
N ASP A 32 -12.14 -5.80 -11.89
CA ASP A 32 -13.15 -6.84 -12.06
C ASP A 32 -14.33 -6.29 -12.86
N GLU A 33 -14.60 -6.87 -14.02
CA GLU A 33 -15.67 -6.46 -14.95
C GLU A 33 -15.75 -4.95 -15.26
N GLY A 34 -14.61 -4.25 -15.22
CA GLY A 34 -14.52 -2.80 -15.48
C GLY A 34 -14.74 -1.92 -14.25
N GLU A 35 -14.93 -2.53 -13.08
CA GLU A 35 -14.90 -1.86 -11.79
C GLU A 35 -13.48 -1.93 -11.20
N ILE A 36 -12.86 -0.76 -11.03
CA ILE A 36 -11.53 -0.66 -10.42
C ILE A 36 -11.69 -0.50 -8.91
N ALA A 37 -11.13 -1.45 -8.17
CA ALA A 37 -11.02 -1.39 -6.71
C ALA A 37 -9.55 -1.28 -6.28
N TYR A 38 -9.31 -0.61 -5.15
CA TYR A 38 -7.99 -0.53 -4.54
C TYR A 38 -8.06 -1.01 -3.10
N GLN A 39 -7.21 -1.96 -2.73
CA GLN A 39 -7.10 -2.49 -1.38
C GLN A 39 -5.76 -2.10 -0.79
N PHE A 40 -5.76 -1.36 0.30
CA PHE A 40 -4.54 -1.06 1.06
C PHE A 40 -4.42 -2.02 2.25
N GLN A 41 -3.32 -2.76 2.30
CA GLN A 41 -2.97 -3.64 3.40
C GLN A 41 -1.81 -3.05 4.19
N MET A 42 -2.09 -2.67 5.43
CA MET A 42 -1.13 -2.16 6.41
C MET A 42 -1.20 -3.03 7.66
N ALA A 43 -0.04 -3.47 8.13
CA ALA A 43 0.05 -4.02 9.47
C ALA A 43 0.08 -2.86 10.47
N ILE A 44 -0.79 -2.92 11.48
CA ILE A 44 -0.76 -1.99 12.61
C ILE A 44 -0.19 -2.77 13.78
N LEU A 45 0.91 -2.30 14.35
CA LEU A 45 1.54 -2.89 15.52
C LEU A 45 1.13 -2.13 16.78
N ASP A 46 1.25 -2.77 17.93
CA ASP A 46 0.84 -2.22 19.22
C ASP A 46 1.50 -0.85 19.50
N PHE A 47 2.77 -0.70 19.15
CA PHE A 47 3.51 0.55 19.33
C PHE A 47 3.10 1.68 18.35
N ASP A 48 2.42 1.36 17.25
CA ASP A 48 1.91 2.35 16.29
C ASP A 48 0.64 3.03 16.82
N LEU A 49 -0.07 2.35 17.71
CA LEU A 49 -1.23 2.89 18.40
C LEU A 49 -0.71 3.75 19.56
N LYS A 50 -0.97 5.06 19.48
CA LYS A 50 -0.86 5.91 20.66
C LYS A 50 -1.98 5.51 21.64
N ASP A 51 -1.70 5.62 22.94
CA ASP A 51 -2.74 5.54 23.99
C ASP A 51 -3.96 6.42 23.66
#